data_AF-A0AAV3ZDQ3-F1
#
_entry.id   AF-A0AAV3ZDQ3-F1
#
_cell.length_a   1.000
_cell.length_b   1.000
_cell.length_c   1.000
_cell.angle_alpha   90.00
_cell.angle_beta   90.00
_cell.angle_gamma   90.00
#
_symmetry.space_group_name_H-M   'P 1'
#
loop_
_entity.id
_entity.type
_entity.pdbx_description
1 polymer ?
#
loop_
_entity_poly.entity_id
_entity_poly.type
_entity_poly.pdbx_seq_one_letter_code
_entity_poly.pdbx_strand_id
1 'polypeptide(L)'
;MGINIVGYINPLSRAEHRFILMLVDYATKYAEIIPLRKINVNMVAQALTDIYSRLGVPEEVLADQEMQFMFDGMREDFAAP
;
A
#
# COMPACT_ATOMS: atom_id res chain seq x y z
N MET A 1 13.55 -3.46 0.88
CA MET A 1 12.49 -2.79 0.09
C MET A 1 11.63 -1.93 1.01
N GLY A 2 11.09 -0.82 0.52
CA GLY A 2 10.13 0.02 1.24
C GLY A 2 8.70 -0.22 0.72
N ILE A 3 7.73 -0.27 1.63
CA ILE A 3 6.31 -0.32 1.31
C ILE A 3 5.63 0.90 1.92
N ASN A 4 4.83 1.59 1.12
CA ASN A 4 3.99 2.68 1.56
C ASN A 4 2.56 2.51 1.03
N ILE A 5 1.57 3.02 1.77
CA ILE A 5 0.21 3.14 1.25
C ILE A 5 -0.19 4.61 1.28
N VAL A 6 -0.50 5.16 0.11
CA VAL A 6 -1.06 6.51 0.01
C VAL A 6 -2.58 6.45 0.19
N GLY A 7 -3.06 7.23 1.14
CA GLY A 7 -4.46 7.35 1.54
C GLY A 7 -5.34 8.16 0.58
N TYR A 8 -6.65 8.02 0.81
CA TYR A 8 -7.81 8.52 0.08
C TYR A 8 -7.54 9.43 -1.13
N ILE A 9 -7.66 8.83 -2.32
CA ILE A 9 -7.73 9.59 -3.57
C ILE A 9 -9.14 10.18 -3.71
N ASN A 10 -9.24 11.52 -3.70
CA ASN A 10 -10.47 12.24 -4.00
C ASN A 10 -10.23 13.25 -5.15
N PRO A 11 -11.06 13.27 -6.21
CA PRO A 11 -12.23 12.43 -6.45
C PRO A 11 -11.88 10.96 -6.70
N LEU A 12 -12.81 10.06 -6.36
CA LEU A 12 -12.65 8.62 -6.60
C LEU A 12 -12.34 8.36 -8.07
N SER A 13 -11.43 7.41 -8.33
CA SER A 13 -11.22 6.90 -9.69
C SER A 13 -12.51 6.27 -10.22
N ARG A 14 -12.69 6.21 -11.54
CA ARG A 14 -13.86 5.57 -12.19
C ARG A 14 -14.11 4.12 -11.75
N ALA A 15 -13.08 3.43 -11.27
CA ALA A 15 -13.15 2.06 -10.77
C ALA A 15 -13.13 1.96 -9.23
N GLU A 16 -13.42 3.06 -8.53
CA GLU A 16 -13.54 3.14 -7.06
C GLU A 16 -12.25 2.75 -6.31
N HIS A 17 -11.10 2.94 -6.93
CA HIS A 17 -9.81 2.81 -6.24
C HIS A 17 -9.64 3.98 -5.27
N ARG A 18 -9.46 3.65 -3.99
CA ARG A 18 -9.36 4.62 -2.88
C ARG A 18 -7.95 4.76 -2.35
N PHE A 19 -7.10 3.78 -2.62
CA PHE A 19 -5.78 3.66 -2.03
C PHE A 19 -4.76 3.24 -3.09
N ILE A 20 -3.51 3.59 -2.86
CA ILE A 20 -2.39 3.16 -3.70
C ILE A 20 -1.36 2.50 -2.80
N LEU A 21 -1.05 1.24 -3.07
CA LEU A 21 0.09 0.54 -2.50
C LEU A 21 1.32 0.84 -3.37
N MET A 22 2.37 1.39 -2.77
CA MET A 22 3.63 1.65 -3.42
C MET A 22 4.70 0.73 -2.82
N LEU A 23 5.44 0.05 -3.69
CA LEU A 23 6.63 -0.68 -3.32
C LEU A 23 7.84 -0.03 -3.99
N VAL A 24 8.86 0.33 -3.21
CA VAL A 24 10.08 0.94 -3.70
C VAL A 24 11.27 0.09 -3.30
N ASP A 25 12.01 -0.39 -4.29
CA ASP A 25 13.30 -1.03 -4.07
C ASP A 25 14.42 0.03 -4.15
N TYR A 26 15.00 0.36 -3.00
CA TYR A 26 16.00 1.42 -2.91
C TYR A 26 17.34 1.08 -3.57
N ALA A 27 17.64 -0.22 -3.75
CA ALA A 27 18.88 -0.70 -4.36
C ALA A 27 18.85 -0.56 -5.88
N THR A 28 17.77 -1.02 -6.51
CA THR A 28 17.56 -0.98 -7.97
C THR A 28 16.88 0.30 -8.44
N LYS A 29 16.37 1.12 -7.52
CA LYS A 29 15.48 2.27 -7.80
C LYS A 29 14.20 1.87 -8.52
N TYR A 30 13.80 0.60 -8.42
CA TYR A 30 12.55 0.11 -8.97
C TYR A 30 11.38 0.54 -8.09
N ALA A 31 10.29 1.01 -8.71
CA ALA A 31 9.07 1.39 -8.00
C ALA A 31 7.85 0.72 -8.67
N GLU A 32 7.02 0.05 -7.89
CA GLU A 32 5.77 -0.54 -8.34
C GLU A 32 4.59 0.10 -7.60
N ILE A 33 3.52 0.38 -8.34
CA ILE A 33 2.35 1.12 -7.86
C ILE A 33 1.11 0.29 -8.16
N ILE A 34 0.42 -0.16 -7.12
CA ILE A 34 -0.76 -1.01 -7.21
C ILE A 34 -1.98 -0.25 -6.68
N PRO A 35 -2.99 0.03 -7.52
CA PRO A 35 -4.23 0.66 -7.07
C PRO A 35 -5.09 -0.35 -6.30
N LEU A 36 -5.55 0.04 -5.11
CA LEU A 36 -6.39 -0.78 -4.24
C LEU A 36 -7.75 -0.11 -4.02
N ARG A 37 -8.83 -0.91 -4.11
CA ARG A 37 -10.20 -0.45 -3.81
C ARG A 37 -10.46 -0.38 -2.31
N LYS A 38 -9.84 -1.27 -1.54
CA LYS A 38 -9.93 -1.36 -0.08
C LYS A 38 -8.58 -1.81 0.47
N ILE A 39 -8.22 -1.34 1.66
CA ILE A 39 -7.09 -1.87 2.41
C ILE A 39 -7.62 -3.01 3.28
N ASN A 40 -7.15 -4.22 2.99
CA ASN A 40 -7.36 -5.41 3.81
C ASN A 40 -6.04 -6.19 3.80
N VAL A 41 -5.67 -6.75 4.95
CA VAL A 41 -4.52 -7.65 5.11
C VAL A 41 -4.42 -8.65 3.96
N ASN A 42 -5.53 -9.29 3.58
CA ASN A 42 -5.53 -10.30 2.52
C ASN A 42 -5.20 -9.71 1.13
N MET A 43 -5.70 -8.52 0.82
CA MET A 43 -5.45 -7.85 -0.47
C MET A 43 -4.00 -7.40 -0.57
N VAL A 44 -3.47 -6.84 0.52
CA VAL A 44 -2.07 -6.42 0.58
C VAL A 44 -1.14 -7.62 0.54
N ALA A 45 -1.43 -8.69 1.28
CA ALA A 45 -0.64 -9.91 1.26
C ALA A 45 -0.60 -10.55 -0.13
N GLN A 46 -1.73 -10.58 -0.85
CA GLN A 46 -1.78 -11.05 -2.24
C GLN A 46 -0.94 -10.16 -3.17
N ALA A 47 -1.07 -8.83 -3.08
CA ALA A 47 -0.29 -7.91 -3.89
C ALA A 47 1.22 -8.07 -3.64
N LEU A 48 1.64 -8.17 -2.38
CA LEU A 48 3.04 -8.40 -2.02
C LEU A 48 3.54 -9.77 -2.49
N THR A 49 2.72 -10.81 -2.37
CA THR A 49 3.07 -12.16 -2.87
C THR A 49 3.32 -12.15 -4.38
N ASP A 50 2.45 -11.46 -5.14
CA ASP A 50 2.61 -11.30 -6.59
C ASP A 50 3.90 -10.55 -6.95
N ILE A 51 4.20 -9.46 -6.23
CA ILE A 51 5.44 -8.69 -6.40
C ILE A 51 6.67 -9.55 -6.10
N TYR A 52 6.71 -10.19 -4.93
CA TYR A 52 7.86 -11.00 -4.51
C TYR A 52 8.04 -12.25 -5.37
N SER A 53 6.96 -12.78 -5.95
CA SER A 53 7.07 -13.87 -6.93
C SER A 53 7.81 -13.45 -8.20
N ARG A 54 7.80 -12.15 -8.57
CA ARG A 54 8.50 -11.62 -9.74
C ARG A 54 9.90 -11.09 -9.42
N LEU A 55 10.02 -10.35 -8.33
CA LEU A 55 11.25 -9.64 -7.95
C LEU A 55 12.17 -10.46 -7.04
N GLY A 56 11.68 -11.57 -6.50
CA GLY A 56 12.31 -12.29 -5.41
C GLY A 56 11.87 -11.75 -4.04
N VAL A 57 12.14 -12.55 -3.00
CA VAL A 57 11.81 -12.20 -1.62
C VAL A 57 12.92 -11.31 -1.06
N PRO A 58 12.62 -10.10 -0.56
CA PRO A 58 13.62 -9.23 0.04
C PRO A 58 14.08 -9.77 1.41
N GLU A 59 15.32 -9.48 1.77
CA GLU A 59 15.87 -9.79 3.11
C GLU A 59 15.22 -8.92 4.20
N GLU A 60 14.90 -7.67 3.88
CA GLU A 60 14.23 -6.73 4.79
C GLU A 60 13.17 -5.89 4.07
N VAL A 61 12.05 -5.68 4.78
CA VAL A 61 10.92 -4.86 4.34
C VAL A 61 10.67 -3.76 5.36
N LEU A 62 10.77 -2.51 4.92
CA LEU A 62 10.43 -1.34 5.69
C LEU A 62 9.01 -0.92 5.33
N ALA A 63 8.09 -0.99 6.28
CA ALA A 63 6.74 -0.47 6.12
C ALA A 63 6.63 0.88 6.85
N ASP A 64 6.09 1.89 6.16
CA ASP A 64 5.84 3.18 6.81
C ASP A 64 4.79 3.02 7.94
N GLN A 65 4.96 3.75 9.04
CA GLN A 65 4.08 3.66 10.20
C GLN A 65 2.63 4.06 9.89
N GLU A 66 2.40 4.88 8.86
CA GLU A 66 1.04 5.21 8.40
C GLU A 66 0.30 3.98 7.85
N MET A 67 1.02 2.96 7.35
CA MET A 67 0.45 1.67 6.96
C MET A 67 -0.09 0.91 8.17
N GLN A 68 0.58 0.98 9.33
CA GLN A 68 0.09 0.34 10.57
C GLN A 68 -1.25 0.94 11.00
N PHE A 69 -1.43 2.26 10.92
CA PHE A 69 -2.71 2.93 11.21
C PHE A 69 -3.84 2.50 10.27
N MET A 70 -3.53 2.23 8.99
CA MET A 70 -4.53 1.75 8.04
C MET A 70 -4.92 0.29 8.28
N PHE A 71 -4.04 -0.51 8.87
CA PHE A 71 -4.27 -1.91 9.24
C PHE A 71 -4.92 -2.08 10.63
N ASP A 72 -4.59 -1.21 11.60
CA ASP A 72 -5.12 -1.18 12.97
C ASP A 72 -6.58 -0.68 13.04
N GLY A 73 -7.10 -0.23 11.90
CA GLY A 73 -8.45 0.28 11.79
C GLY A 73 -8.39 1.79 11.72
N MET A 74 -8.92 2.30 10.62
CA MET A 74 -9.33 3.68 10.43
C MET A 74 -10.07 4.19 11.69
N ARG A 75 -9.33 4.73 12.66
CA ARG A 75 -9.87 5.57 13.72
C ARG A 75 -10.31 6.85 13.04
N GLU A 76 -11.61 6.89 12.83
CA GLU A 76 -12.58 7.91 12.42
C GLU A 76 -12.25 9.41 12.62
N ASP A 77 -11.01 9.88 12.51
CA ASP A 77 -10.66 11.27 12.92
C ASP A 77 -10.15 12.19 11.80
N PHE A 78 -10.13 11.76 10.53
CA PHE A 78 -9.84 12.67 9.40
C PHE A 78 -11.10 13.10 8.65
N ALA A 79 -12.19 13.34 9.38
CA ALA A 79 -13.36 14.07 8.89
C ALA A 79 -13.75 15.20 9.86
N ALA A 80 -13.42 16.42 9.44
CA ALA A 80 -13.98 17.72 9.85
C ALA A 80 -13.44 18.33 11.16
N PRO A 81 -13.39 19.67 11.30
CA PRO A 81 -14.35 20.66 10.78
C PRO A 81 -14.19 21.08 9.31
#